data_AF-A0A3S5ES42-F1
#
_entry.id   AF-A0A3S5ES42-F1
#
_cell.length_a   1.000
_cell.length_b   1.000
_cell.length_c   1.000
_cell.angle_alpha   90.00
_cell.angle_beta   90.00
_cell.angle_gamma   90.00
#
_symmetry.space_group_name_H-M   'P 1'
#
loop_
_entity.id
_entity.type
_entity.pdbx_description
1 polymer ?
#
loop_
_entity_poly.entity_id
_entity_poly.type
_entity_poly.pdbx_seq_one_letter_code
_entity_poly.pdbx_strand_id
1 'polypeptide(L)'
;MQKVPEAEIKPRVLEALRMVQLEEMADRKPTQLSGGQQQRIAIARAVVNKPKVLLLDESLSALDYKLRKQMQYELKVLQRQLGITFIFVTHDQEEAITMSDRIVLLRKGKIAQDGSPREIYEEPANLFVARFIGEINVFNATVIERKSENVVLANVEGRVCDIYTDMPVEKDQKLQVLLRPEDIVIEELDENEQSKAIIGHIIDRTYKGMTLESTVEFDHNAMRVIVSEFFNEDDPHMDHSVGQRVGITWHEGWEVVLNDEDN
;
A
#
# COMPACT_ATOMS: atom_id res chain seq x y z
N MET A 1 -20.02 -9.44 -32.33
CA MET A 1 -20.11 -10.82 -31.79
C MET A 1 -19.54 -11.77 -32.82
N GLN A 2 -18.54 -12.59 -32.48
CA GLN A 2 -18.02 -13.60 -33.41
C GLN A 2 -19.11 -14.62 -33.73
N LYS A 3 -19.25 -15.01 -35.00
CA LYS A 3 -20.16 -16.10 -35.40
C LYS A 3 -19.46 -17.42 -35.12
N VAL A 4 -19.83 -18.07 -34.03
CA VAL A 4 -19.32 -19.38 -33.61
C VAL A 4 -20.30 -20.45 -34.09
N PRO A 5 -19.85 -21.61 -34.61
CA PRO A 5 -20.73 -22.72 -34.96
C PRO A 5 -21.59 -23.15 -33.76
N GLU A 6 -22.87 -23.45 -34.00
CA GLU A 6 -23.84 -23.79 -32.94
C GLU A 6 -23.38 -24.97 -32.07
N ALA A 7 -22.72 -25.97 -32.70
CA ALA A 7 -22.15 -27.13 -32.03
C ALA A 7 -21.04 -26.79 -31.01
N GLU A 8 -20.36 -25.65 -31.17
CA GLU A 8 -19.26 -25.22 -30.29
C GLU A 8 -19.73 -24.31 -29.14
N ILE A 9 -20.94 -23.75 -29.22
CA ILE A 9 -21.43 -22.79 -28.22
C ILE A 9 -21.54 -23.45 -26.84
N LYS A 10 -22.27 -24.57 -26.75
CA LYS A 10 -22.52 -25.24 -25.46
C LYS A 10 -21.22 -25.73 -24.80
N PRO A 11 -20.29 -26.40 -25.50
CA PRO A 11 -18.98 -26.75 -24.93
C PRO A 11 -18.21 -25.55 -24.38
N ARG A 12 -18.14 -24.44 -25.12
CA ARG A 12 -17.41 -23.23 -24.70
C ARG A 12 -18.04 -22.54 -23.51
N VAL A 13 -19.37 -22.47 -23.45
CA VAL A 13 -20.10 -21.93 -22.29
C VAL A 13 -19.83 -22.77 -21.04
N LEU A 14 -19.89 -24.10 -21.14
CA LEU A 14 -19.61 -24.99 -20.01
C LEU A 14 -18.14 -24.97 -19.58
N GLU A 15 -17.19 -24.78 -20.51
CA GLU A 15 -15.78 -24.54 -20.18
C GLU A 15 -15.63 -23.23 -19.40
N ALA A 16 -16.26 -22.14 -19.87
CA ALA A 16 -16.21 -20.84 -19.20
C ALA A 16 -16.85 -20.86 -17.81
N LEU A 17 -17.98 -21.55 -17.64
CA LEU A 17 -18.63 -21.71 -16.34
C LEU A 17 -17.77 -22.53 -15.38
N ARG A 18 -17.09 -23.59 -15.86
CA ARG A 18 -16.14 -24.37 -15.06
C ARG A 18 -14.96 -23.55 -14.56
N MET A 19 -14.42 -22.67 -15.40
CA MET A 19 -13.31 -21.77 -15.01
C MET A 19 -13.68 -20.83 -13.86
N VAL A 20 -14.96 -20.47 -13.72
CA VAL A 20 -15.46 -19.63 -12.63
C VAL A 20 -16.22 -20.41 -11.55
N GLN A 21 -16.20 -21.75 -11.61
CA GLN A 21 -16.87 -22.66 -10.66
C GLN A 21 -18.39 -22.43 -10.55
N LEU A 22 -19.06 -22.23 -11.69
CA LEU A 22 -20.52 -22.00 -11.76
C LEU A 22 -21.25 -22.97 -12.70
N GLU A 23 -20.65 -24.11 -13.05
CA GLU A 23 -21.27 -25.09 -13.95
C GLU A 23 -22.62 -25.63 -13.45
N GLU A 24 -22.78 -25.83 -12.14
CA GLU A 24 -24.02 -26.29 -11.51
C GLU A 24 -25.14 -25.22 -11.52
N MET A 25 -24.78 -23.97 -11.83
CA MET A 25 -25.68 -22.83 -11.84
C MET A 25 -26.04 -22.38 -13.27
N ALA A 26 -25.68 -23.16 -14.29
CA ALA A 26 -25.86 -22.81 -15.70
C ALA A 26 -27.29 -22.40 -16.08
N ASP A 27 -28.29 -23.03 -15.46
CA ASP A 27 -29.72 -22.79 -15.76
C ASP A 27 -30.36 -21.70 -14.85
N ARG A 28 -29.60 -21.13 -13.91
CA ARG A 28 -30.12 -20.09 -13.00
C ARG A 28 -30.25 -18.75 -13.71
N LYS A 29 -31.32 -18.02 -13.40
CA LYS A 29 -31.51 -16.63 -13.85
C LYS A 29 -30.63 -15.68 -13.03
N PRO A 30 -30.22 -14.51 -13.57
CA PRO A 30 -29.40 -13.54 -12.86
C PRO A 30 -29.95 -13.12 -11.48
N THR A 31 -31.28 -13.02 -11.34
CA THR A 31 -31.95 -12.67 -10.08
C THR A 31 -31.86 -13.75 -9.00
N GLN A 32 -31.43 -14.97 -9.35
CA GLN A 32 -31.27 -16.11 -8.44
C GLN A 32 -29.81 -16.29 -7.99
N LEU A 33 -28.95 -15.33 -8.31
CA LEU A 33 -27.51 -15.36 -8.05
C LEU A 33 -27.13 -14.24 -7.09
N SER A 34 -26.16 -14.50 -6.21
CA SER A 34 -25.55 -13.47 -5.38
C SER A 34 -24.73 -12.49 -6.24
N GLY A 35 -24.37 -11.31 -5.69
CA GLY A 35 -23.54 -10.33 -6.40
C GLY A 35 -22.22 -10.91 -6.91
N GLY A 36 -21.54 -11.72 -6.10
CA GLY A 36 -20.30 -12.40 -6.50
C GLY A 36 -20.51 -13.43 -7.61
N GLN A 37 -21.61 -14.17 -7.58
CA GLN A 37 -21.98 -15.10 -8.65
C GLN A 37 -22.30 -14.36 -9.96
N GLN A 38 -23.02 -13.23 -9.88
CA GLN A 38 -23.25 -12.39 -11.06
C GLN A 38 -21.94 -11.86 -11.64
N GLN A 39 -21.00 -11.45 -10.79
CA GLN A 39 -19.67 -11.00 -11.21
C GLN A 39 -18.87 -12.11 -11.89
N ARG A 40 -18.88 -13.33 -11.33
CA ARG A 40 -18.28 -14.52 -11.96
C ARG A 40 -18.87 -14.82 -13.32
N ILE A 41 -20.19 -14.68 -13.49
CA ILE A 41 -20.81 -14.82 -14.82
C ILE A 41 -20.33 -13.71 -15.76
N ALA A 42 -20.18 -12.47 -15.30
CA ALA A 42 -19.65 -11.38 -16.11
C ALA A 42 -18.21 -11.68 -16.60
N ILE A 43 -17.36 -12.21 -15.71
CA ILE A 43 -16.01 -12.65 -16.05
C ILE A 43 -16.05 -13.82 -17.05
N ALA A 44 -16.86 -14.84 -16.80
CA ALA A 44 -17.04 -15.98 -17.73
C ALA A 44 -17.46 -15.51 -19.13
N ARG A 45 -18.40 -14.57 -19.20
CA ARG A 45 -18.84 -13.94 -20.46
C ARG A 45 -17.71 -13.18 -21.17
N ALA A 46 -16.80 -12.56 -20.43
CA ALA A 46 -15.67 -11.86 -21.01
C ALA A 46 -14.59 -12.83 -21.53
N VAL A 47 -14.34 -13.93 -20.81
CA VAL A 47 -13.27 -14.88 -21.16
C VAL A 47 -13.70 -16.00 -22.11
N VAL A 48 -15.00 -16.23 -22.33
CA VAL A 48 -15.51 -17.29 -23.24
C VAL A 48 -14.95 -17.19 -24.66
N ASN A 49 -14.55 -15.99 -25.08
CA ASN A 49 -13.95 -15.73 -26.38
C ASN A 49 -12.41 -15.81 -26.40
N LYS A 50 -11.79 -16.23 -25.29
CA LYS A 50 -10.33 -16.31 -25.12
C LYS A 50 -9.64 -15.03 -25.64
N PRO A 51 -10.05 -13.83 -25.13
CA PRO A 51 -9.50 -12.58 -25.61
C PRO A 51 -8.01 -12.46 -25.25
N LYS A 52 -7.24 -11.69 -26.01
CA LYS A 52 -5.85 -11.41 -25.66
C LYS A 52 -5.72 -10.47 -24.45
N VAL A 53 -6.72 -9.60 -24.26
CA VAL A 53 -6.75 -8.58 -23.21
C VAL A 53 -8.13 -8.59 -22.55
N LEU A 54 -8.15 -8.56 -21.22
CA LEU A 54 -9.33 -8.34 -20.40
C LEU A 54 -9.21 -6.97 -19.72
N LEU A 55 -10.23 -6.13 -19.89
CA LEU A 55 -10.34 -4.82 -19.24
C LEU A 55 -11.37 -4.91 -18.12
N LEU A 56 -11.01 -4.46 -16.93
CA LEU A 56 -11.85 -4.44 -15.74
C LEU A 56 -11.83 -3.03 -15.16
N ASP A 57 -13.00 -2.40 -15.11
CA ASP A 57 -13.17 -1.02 -14.65
C ASP A 57 -13.99 -1.00 -13.36
N GLU A 58 -13.33 -0.68 -12.24
CA GLU A 58 -13.88 -0.63 -10.87
C GLU A 58 -14.78 -1.81 -10.50
N SER A 59 -14.46 -2.99 -11.03
CA SER A 59 -15.41 -4.10 -11.10
C SER A 59 -15.68 -4.81 -9.77
N LEU A 60 -14.92 -4.48 -8.72
CA LEU A 60 -14.98 -5.12 -7.39
C LEU A 60 -15.40 -4.16 -6.26
N SER A 61 -15.48 -2.86 -6.53
CA SER A 61 -15.73 -1.82 -5.52
C SER A 61 -17.08 -2.00 -4.83
N ALA A 62 -18.10 -2.42 -5.57
CA ALA A 62 -19.47 -2.62 -5.11
C ALA A 62 -19.69 -3.90 -4.25
N LEU A 63 -18.67 -4.75 -4.09
CA LEU A 63 -18.76 -5.98 -3.30
C LEU A 63 -18.43 -5.71 -1.82
N ASP A 64 -19.00 -6.51 -0.90
CA ASP A 64 -18.60 -6.47 0.51
C ASP A 64 -17.16 -6.94 0.69
N TYR A 65 -16.53 -6.56 1.81
CA TYR A 65 -15.11 -6.81 2.07
C TYR A 65 -14.69 -8.29 1.89
N LYS A 66 -15.44 -9.23 2.47
CA LYS A 66 -15.09 -10.65 2.44
C LYS A 66 -15.19 -11.21 1.03
N LEU A 67 -16.28 -10.88 0.33
CA LEU A 67 -16.48 -11.30 -1.04
C LEU A 67 -15.48 -10.65 -2.00
N ARG A 68 -15.15 -9.37 -1.79
CA ARG A 68 -14.15 -8.63 -2.56
C ARG A 68 -12.79 -9.33 -2.47
N LYS A 69 -12.31 -9.62 -1.27
CA LYS A 69 -11.04 -10.34 -1.04
C LYS A 69 -11.01 -11.69 -1.73
N GLN A 70 -12.09 -12.46 -1.63
CA GLN A 70 -12.21 -13.74 -2.30
C GLN A 70 -12.14 -13.58 -3.84
N MET A 71 -12.88 -12.62 -4.40
CA MET A 71 -12.91 -12.36 -5.84
C MET A 71 -11.56 -11.86 -6.37
N GLN A 72 -10.83 -11.03 -5.61
CA GLN A 72 -9.47 -10.59 -5.97
C GLN A 72 -8.53 -11.79 -6.14
N TYR A 73 -8.54 -12.71 -5.17
CA TYR A 73 -7.74 -13.94 -5.25
C TYR A 73 -8.11 -14.79 -6.46
N GLU A 74 -9.41 -15.01 -6.68
CA GLU A 74 -9.89 -15.82 -7.81
C GLU A 74 -9.55 -15.21 -9.17
N LEU A 75 -9.67 -13.88 -9.31
CA LEU A 75 -9.27 -13.18 -10.53
C LEU A 75 -7.77 -13.33 -10.81
N LYS A 76 -6.92 -13.26 -9.78
CA LYS A 76 -5.48 -13.47 -9.92
C LYS A 76 -5.15 -14.90 -10.35
N VAL A 77 -5.84 -15.89 -9.78
CA VAL A 77 -5.69 -17.30 -10.20
C VAL A 77 -6.14 -17.49 -11.65
N LEU A 78 -7.31 -16.93 -12.01
CA LEU A 78 -7.85 -17.02 -13.36
C LEU A 78 -6.93 -16.36 -14.39
N GLN A 79 -6.38 -15.18 -14.08
CA GLN A 79 -5.42 -14.48 -14.94
C GLN A 79 -4.19 -15.36 -15.22
N ARG A 80 -3.62 -15.97 -14.17
CA ARG A 80 -2.47 -16.88 -14.29
C ARG A 80 -2.77 -18.12 -15.11
N GLN A 81 -3.97 -18.70 -14.94
CA GLN A 81 -4.40 -19.89 -15.70
C GLN A 81 -4.64 -19.58 -17.18
N LEU A 82 -5.23 -18.44 -17.49
CA LEU A 82 -5.56 -18.05 -18.86
C LEU A 82 -4.35 -17.50 -19.63
N GLY A 83 -3.37 -16.92 -18.93
CA GLY A 83 -2.19 -16.32 -19.57
C GLY A 83 -2.53 -15.12 -20.47
N ILE A 84 -3.66 -14.45 -20.21
CA ILE A 84 -4.11 -13.27 -20.97
C ILE A 84 -3.74 -11.99 -20.21
N THR A 85 -3.60 -10.87 -20.93
CA THR A 85 -3.28 -9.58 -20.31
C THR A 85 -4.51 -9.02 -19.58
N PHE A 86 -4.33 -8.61 -18.32
CA PHE A 86 -5.38 -7.92 -17.55
C PHE A 86 -5.01 -6.45 -17.42
N ILE A 87 -5.96 -5.57 -17.66
CA ILE A 87 -5.87 -4.16 -17.29
C ILE A 87 -7.00 -3.90 -16.31
N PHE A 88 -6.62 -3.60 -15.06
CA PHE A 88 -7.53 -3.36 -13.96
C PHE A 88 -7.45 -1.89 -13.56
N VAL A 89 -8.58 -1.19 -13.62
CA VAL A 89 -8.71 0.21 -13.22
C VAL A 89 -9.46 0.24 -11.89
N THR A 90 -8.87 0.88 -10.89
CA THR A 90 -9.46 1.01 -9.55
C THR A 90 -9.02 2.33 -8.90
N HIS A 91 -9.82 2.77 -7.94
CA HIS A 91 -9.45 3.84 -7.00
C HIS A 91 -8.99 3.28 -5.65
N ASP A 92 -9.03 1.96 -5.44
CA ASP A 92 -8.65 1.31 -4.20
C ASP A 92 -7.16 0.92 -4.23
N GLN A 93 -6.42 1.36 -3.21
CA GLN A 93 -4.97 1.17 -3.12
C GLN A 93 -4.61 -0.29 -2.85
N GLU A 94 -5.38 -0.96 -1.99
CA GLU A 94 -5.13 -2.35 -1.61
C GLU A 94 -5.34 -3.29 -2.81
N GLU A 95 -6.36 -3.02 -3.63
CA GLU A 95 -6.56 -3.69 -4.92
C GLU A 95 -5.36 -3.50 -5.85
N ALA A 96 -4.89 -2.27 -6.01
CA ALA A 96 -3.77 -1.97 -6.89
C ALA A 96 -2.50 -2.74 -6.48
N ILE A 97 -2.15 -2.74 -5.19
CA ILE A 97 -0.96 -3.42 -4.66
C ILE A 97 -1.09 -4.95 -4.77
N THR A 98 -2.24 -5.52 -4.39
CA THR A 98 -2.35 -6.98 -4.21
C THR A 98 -2.59 -7.72 -5.52
N MET A 99 -3.22 -7.08 -6.51
CA MET A 99 -3.61 -7.74 -7.76
C MET A 99 -2.67 -7.48 -8.93
N SER A 100 -1.88 -6.42 -8.89
CA SER A 100 -1.12 -5.97 -10.06
C SER A 100 0.31 -6.48 -10.06
N ASP A 101 0.82 -6.84 -11.24
CA ASP A 101 2.26 -7.03 -11.44
C ASP A 101 2.98 -5.68 -11.65
N ARG A 102 2.23 -4.67 -12.14
CA ARG A 102 2.68 -3.30 -12.44
C ARG A 102 1.50 -2.34 -12.25
N ILE A 103 1.78 -1.19 -11.65
CA ILE A 103 0.82 -0.13 -11.34
C ILE A 103 1.21 1.12 -12.11
N VAL A 104 0.22 1.75 -12.76
CA VAL A 104 0.35 3.06 -13.37
C VAL A 104 -0.54 4.02 -12.60
N LEU A 105 0.07 4.83 -11.73
CA LEU A 105 -0.65 5.81 -10.94
C LEU A 105 -0.89 7.08 -11.77
N LEU A 106 -2.14 7.55 -11.79
CA LEU A 106 -2.54 8.74 -12.54
C LEU A 106 -2.91 9.89 -11.59
N ARG A 107 -2.39 11.09 -11.87
CA ARG A 107 -2.80 12.36 -11.22
C ARG A 107 -3.25 13.34 -12.28
N LYS A 108 -4.52 13.77 -12.22
CA LYS A 108 -5.11 14.76 -13.17
C LYS A 108 -4.90 14.37 -14.65
N GLY A 109 -5.05 13.08 -14.97
CA GLY A 109 -4.89 12.55 -16.33
C GLY A 109 -3.45 12.40 -16.82
N LYS A 110 -2.44 12.61 -15.97
CA LYS A 110 -1.03 12.36 -16.26
C LYS A 110 -0.51 11.21 -15.41
N ILE A 111 0.46 10.46 -15.94
CA ILE A 111 1.18 9.44 -15.16
C ILE A 111 1.99 10.15 -14.08
N ALA A 112 1.68 9.83 -12.83
CA ALA A 112 2.42 10.29 -11.66
C ALA A 112 3.62 9.37 -11.39
N GLN A 113 3.41 8.05 -11.48
CA GLN A 113 4.45 7.04 -11.40
C GLN A 113 4.00 5.75 -12.08
N ASP A 114 4.98 4.98 -12.54
CA ASP A 114 4.81 3.72 -13.24
C ASP A 114 5.87 2.75 -12.74
N GLY A 115 5.45 1.66 -12.10
CA GLY A 115 6.35 0.72 -11.45
C GLY A 115 5.63 -0.51 -10.92
N SER A 116 6.38 -1.45 -10.38
CA SER A 116 5.87 -2.57 -9.61
C SER A 116 5.20 -2.09 -8.31
N PRO A 117 4.31 -2.89 -7.69
CA PRO A 117 3.71 -2.53 -6.40
C PRO A 117 4.74 -2.14 -5.33
N ARG A 118 5.90 -2.80 -5.33
CA ARG A 118 6.99 -2.51 -4.40
C ARG A 118 7.63 -1.15 -4.69
N GLU A 119 7.99 -0.86 -5.93
CA GLU A 119 8.57 0.44 -6.30
C GLU A 119 7.60 1.59 -6.02
N ILE A 120 6.30 1.41 -6.27
CA ILE A 120 5.29 2.43 -5.93
C ILE A 120 5.19 2.68 -4.41
N TYR A 121 5.37 1.64 -3.59
CA TYR A 121 5.25 1.72 -2.14
C TYR A 121 6.51 2.26 -1.45
N GLU A 122 7.65 1.65 -1.79
CA GLU A 122 8.97 1.83 -1.16
C GLU A 122 9.76 2.99 -1.79
N GLU A 123 9.55 3.28 -3.08
CA GLU A 123 10.33 4.28 -3.82
C GLU A 123 9.38 5.28 -4.53
N PRO A 124 8.54 6.01 -3.78
CA PRO A 124 7.62 6.96 -4.38
C PRO A 124 8.37 8.13 -5.04
N ALA A 125 8.01 8.43 -6.29
CA ALA A 125 8.68 9.44 -7.11
C ALA A 125 8.46 10.89 -6.65
N ASN A 126 7.45 11.13 -5.79
CA ASN A 126 7.16 12.42 -5.18
C ASN A 126 6.19 12.23 -4.01
N LEU A 127 5.97 13.31 -3.27
CA LEU A 127 5.13 13.34 -2.08
C LEU A 127 3.67 12.96 -2.36
N PHE A 128 3.16 13.27 -3.56
CA PHE A 128 1.81 12.84 -3.93
C PHE A 128 1.72 11.32 -4.04
N VAL A 129 2.68 10.65 -4.68
CA VAL A 129 2.65 9.17 -4.78
C VAL A 129 2.78 8.55 -3.39
N ALA A 130 3.70 9.09 -2.59
CA ALA A 130 3.96 8.62 -1.23
C ALA A 130 2.70 8.68 -0.33
N ARG A 131 1.95 9.79 -0.41
CA ARG A 131 0.69 9.99 0.31
C ARG A 131 -0.52 9.30 -0.33
N PHE A 132 -0.44 8.96 -1.61
CA PHE A 132 -1.56 8.32 -2.30
C PHE A 132 -1.64 6.82 -2.00
N ILE A 133 -0.53 6.18 -1.64
CA ILE A 133 -0.47 4.75 -1.36
C ILE A 133 -0.03 4.55 0.08
N GLY A 134 -0.95 4.07 0.93
CA GLY A 134 -0.71 3.84 2.36
C GLY A 134 -0.62 5.13 3.19
N GLU A 135 -0.42 4.95 4.49
CA GLU A 135 -0.09 6.02 5.42
C GLU A 135 1.41 6.35 5.33
N ILE A 136 1.79 7.60 5.62
CA ILE A 136 3.20 8.00 5.65
C ILE A 136 3.42 9.21 6.57
N ASN A 137 4.52 9.17 7.31
CA ASN A 137 4.97 10.31 8.12
C ASN A 137 5.98 11.12 7.32
N VAL A 138 5.91 12.45 7.43
CA VAL A 138 6.77 13.38 6.69
C VAL A 138 7.47 14.30 7.68
N PHE A 139 8.77 14.11 7.84
CA PHE A 139 9.63 14.83 8.76
C PHE A 139 10.39 15.93 8.03
N ASN A 140 10.47 17.12 8.61
CA ASN A 140 11.33 18.17 8.07
C ASN A 140 12.79 17.85 8.42
N ALA A 141 13.65 17.92 7.41
CA ALA A 141 15.07 17.72 7.55
C ALA A 141 15.86 18.94 7.03
N THR A 142 16.99 19.23 7.68
CA THR A 142 17.96 20.22 7.20
C THR A 142 19.33 19.56 7.06
N VAL A 143 19.93 19.68 5.87
CA VAL A 143 21.24 19.09 5.57
C VAL A 143 22.33 19.79 6.37
N ILE A 144 23.16 19.01 7.08
CA ILE A 144 24.32 19.51 7.80
C ILE A 144 25.56 19.38 6.93
N GLU A 145 25.81 18.18 6.40
CA GLU A 145 26.94 17.88 5.51
C GLU A 145 26.71 16.59 4.71
N ARG A 146 27.29 16.52 3.51
CA ARG A 146 27.36 15.27 2.73
C ARG A 146 28.60 14.49 3.14
N LYS A 147 28.43 13.28 3.68
CA LYS A 147 29.52 12.42 4.15
C LYS A 147 30.09 11.54 3.04
N SER A 148 29.25 11.03 2.15
CA SER A 148 29.64 10.14 1.05
C SER A 148 28.77 10.34 -0.20
N GLU A 149 28.91 9.46 -1.19
CA GLU A 149 28.10 9.49 -2.41
C GLU A 149 26.60 9.38 -2.11
N ASN A 150 26.18 8.57 -1.13
CA ASN A 150 24.77 8.35 -0.81
C ASN A 150 24.40 8.65 0.65
N VAL A 151 25.34 9.08 1.49
CA VAL A 151 25.09 9.38 2.92
C VAL A 151 25.19 10.87 3.20
N VAL A 152 24.15 11.41 3.82
CA VAL A 152 24.02 12.81 4.21
C VAL A 152 23.75 12.88 5.71
N LEU A 153 24.54 13.66 6.45
CA LEU A 153 24.23 13.99 7.82
C LEU A 153 23.18 15.10 7.83
N ALA A 154 22.03 14.86 8.45
CA ALA A 154 20.93 15.81 8.49
C ALA A 154 20.37 15.96 9.92
N ASN A 155 19.77 17.11 10.19
CA ASN A 155 18.91 17.33 11.34
C ASN A 155 17.46 17.05 10.91
N VAL A 156 16.89 15.94 11.36
CA VAL A 156 15.51 15.51 11.11
C VAL A 156 14.69 15.76 12.37
N GLU A 157 13.84 16.78 12.37
CA GLU A 157 12.98 17.15 13.52
C GLU A 157 13.72 17.22 14.87
N GLY A 158 14.96 17.73 14.87
CA GLY A 158 15.81 17.87 16.07
C GLY A 158 16.78 16.71 16.29
N ARG A 159 16.59 15.58 15.61
CA ARG A 159 17.50 14.43 15.63
C ARG A 159 18.57 14.56 14.56
N VAL A 160 19.84 14.52 14.97
CA VAL A 160 20.97 14.49 14.03
C VAL A 160 21.32 13.03 13.71
N CYS A 161 21.06 12.62 12.47
CA CYS A 161 21.30 11.26 11.98
C CYS A 161 21.80 11.24 10.54
N ASP A 162 22.30 10.09 10.12
CA ASP A 162 22.64 9.82 8.73
C ASP A 162 21.38 9.41 7.97
N ILE A 163 21.12 10.07 6.84
CA ILE A 163 20.06 9.74 5.89
C ILE A 163 20.66 9.32 4.56
N TYR A 164 19.97 8.42 3.85
CA TYR A 164 20.46 7.82 2.61
C TYR A 164 19.73 8.39 1.41
N THR A 165 20.47 9.04 0.51
CA THR A 165 19.90 9.61 -0.72
C THR A 165 20.94 9.76 -1.82
N ASP A 166 20.56 9.38 -3.04
CA ASP A 166 21.37 9.60 -4.25
C ASP A 166 21.21 11.02 -4.81
N MET A 167 20.26 11.80 -4.28
CA MET A 167 20.01 13.15 -4.78
C MET A 167 21.19 14.08 -4.50
N PRO A 168 21.50 15.04 -5.39
CA PRO A 168 22.42 16.11 -5.09
C PRO A 168 21.80 16.99 -3.99
N VAL A 169 22.55 17.22 -2.92
CA VAL A 169 22.12 18.06 -1.80
C VAL A 169 23.21 19.05 -1.42
N GLU A 170 22.81 20.24 -1.00
CA GLU A 170 23.68 21.29 -0.52
C GLU A 170 23.56 21.46 1.00
N LYS A 171 24.59 22.04 1.61
CA LYS A 171 24.55 22.37 3.04
C LYS A 171 23.42 23.35 3.33
N ASP A 172 22.74 23.17 4.46
CA ASP A 172 21.58 23.95 4.93
C ASP A 172 20.33 23.83 4.03
N GLN A 173 20.34 22.95 3.03
CA GLN A 173 19.16 22.65 2.22
C GLN A 173 18.08 21.98 3.07
N LYS A 174 16.83 22.37 2.84
CA LYS A 174 15.66 21.72 3.44
C LYS A 174 15.23 20.53 2.59
N LEU A 175 14.95 19.42 3.26
CA LEU A 175 14.50 18.17 2.69
C LEU A 175 13.30 17.65 3.47
N GLN A 176 12.59 16.72 2.87
CA GLN A 176 11.56 15.93 3.53
C GLN A 176 12.05 14.49 3.65
N VAL A 177 11.99 13.95 4.86
CA VAL A 177 12.29 12.56 5.17
C VAL A 177 10.96 11.87 5.40
N LEU A 178 10.67 10.84 4.60
CA LEU A 178 9.41 10.13 4.63
C LEU A 178 9.67 8.72 5.19
N LEU A 179 8.85 8.33 6.16
CA LEU A 179 8.90 7.01 6.79
C LEU A 179 7.49 6.44 6.90
N ARG A 180 7.32 5.17 6.55
CA ARG A 180 6.04 4.50 6.76
C ARG A 180 5.84 4.26 8.26
N PRO A 181 4.59 4.17 8.74
CA PRO A 181 4.33 3.85 10.14
C PRO A 181 5.05 2.58 10.63
N GLU A 182 5.19 1.58 9.78
CA GLU A 182 5.89 0.33 10.05
C GLU A 182 7.43 0.43 10.04
N ASP A 183 8.00 1.51 9.51
CA ASP A 183 9.44 1.75 9.50
C ASP A 183 9.93 2.45 10.78
N ILE A 184 8.98 3.01 11.53
CA ILE A 184 9.25 3.74 12.76
C ILE A 184 9.28 2.77 13.94
N VAL A 185 10.28 2.94 14.79
CA VAL A 185 10.49 2.15 16.00
C VAL A 185 10.24 3.04 17.22
N ILE A 186 9.44 2.54 18.16
CA ILE A 186 9.25 3.16 19.47
C ILE A 186 10.31 2.62 20.43
N GLU A 187 11.12 3.51 20.99
CA GLU A 187 12.01 3.22 22.11
C GLU A 187 11.33 3.66 23.42
N GLU A 188 11.23 2.74 24.38
CA GLU A 188 10.90 3.11 25.75
C GLU A 188 12.08 3.87 26.36
N LEU A 189 11.79 5.02 26.97
CA LEU A 189 12.82 5.86 27.58
C LEU A 189 12.75 5.72 29.10
N ASP A 190 13.83 5.24 29.70
CA ASP A 190 14.04 5.42 31.13
C ASP A 190 14.35 6.89 31.44
N GLU A 191 13.94 7.38 32.62
CA GLU A 191 14.01 8.81 33.02
C GLU A 191 15.43 9.45 32.89
N ASN A 192 16.48 8.65 32.73
CA ASN A 192 17.88 9.08 32.69
C ASN A 192 18.62 8.78 31.37
N GLU A 193 17.96 8.29 30.32
CA GLU A 193 18.64 8.00 29.05
C GLU A 193 18.71 9.22 28.11
N GLN A 194 19.93 9.56 27.71
CA GLN A 194 20.16 10.43 26.56
C GLN A 194 19.96 9.62 25.28
N SER A 195 18.70 9.47 24.84
CA SER A 195 18.43 8.92 23.51
C SER A 195 18.67 9.99 22.43
N LYS A 196 19.15 9.53 21.27
CA LYS A 196 19.22 10.34 20.04
C LYS A 196 17.89 10.36 19.29
N ALA A 197 16.87 9.69 19.82
CA ALA A 197 15.52 9.64 19.26
C ALA A 197 14.80 11.00 19.35
N ILE A 198 13.74 11.15 18.56
CA ILE A 198 12.84 12.31 18.66
C ILE A 198 11.85 12.02 19.80
N ILE A 199 11.78 12.92 20.77
CA ILE A 199 11.01 12.68 22.00
C ILE A 199 9.56 13.13 21.82
N GLY A 200 8.62 12.29 22.27
CA GLY A 200 7.21 12.62 22.31
C GLY A 200 6.44 11.79 23.32
N HIS A 201 5.12 11.89 23.25
CA HIS A 201 4.21 11.15 24.10
C HIS A 201 3.08 10.49 23.29
N ILE A 202 2.67 9.29 23.71
CA ILE A 202 1.59 8.55 23.06
C ILE A 202 0.26 9.24 23.40
N ILE A 203 -0.47 9.70 22.39
CA ILE A 203 -1.78 10.36 22.59
C ILE A 203 -2.96 9.46 22.24
N ASP A 204 -2.77 8.48 21.37
CA ASP A 204 -3.82 7.56 20.95
C ASP A 204 -3.24 6.19 20.61
N ARG A 205 -4.06 5.15 20.80
CA ARG A 205 -3.74 3.77 20.43
C ARG A 205 -4.95 3.07 19.84
N THR A 206 -4.74 2.50 18.66
CA THR A 206 -5.75 1.75 17.93
C THR A 206 -5.24 0.33 17.66
N TYR A 207 -5.92 -0.66 18.22
CA TYR A 207 -5.65 -2.07 17.96
C TYR A 207 -6.29 -2.49 16.62
N LYS A 208 -5.46 -2.94 15.66
CA LYS A 208 -5.88 -3.39 14.32
C LYS A 208 -5.75 -4.91 14.14
N GLY A 209 -5.76 -5.66 15.23
CA GLY A 209 -5.60 -7.11 15.22
C GLY A 209 -4.14 -7.52 15.30
N MET A 210 -3.47 -7.67 14.15
CA MET A 210 -2.06 -8.10 14.13
C MET A 210 -1.08 -6.96 14.43
N THR A 211 -1.52 -5.72 14.28
CA THR A 211 -0.72 -4.53 14.55
C THR A 211 -1.40 -3.63 15.57
N LEU A 212 -0.58 -2.89 16.28
CA LEU A 212 -0.97 -1.79 17.14
C LEU A 212 -0.53 -0.49 16.46
N GLU A 213 -1.48 0.38 16.19
CA GLU A 213 -1.20 1.71 15.68
C GLU A 213 -1.20 2.70 16.84
N SER A 214 -0.08 3.40 17.03
CA SER A 214 0.11 4.41 18.05
C SER A 214 0.28 5.77 17.39
N THR A 215 -0.41 6.79 17.91
CA THR A 215 -0.12 8.18 17.52
C THR A 215 0.75 8.82 18.60
N VAL A 216 1.92 9.32 18.20
CA VAL A 216 2.87 10.00 19.08
C VAL A 216 2.90 11.49 18.73
N GLU A 217 2.75 12.34 19.73
CA GLU A 217 2.87 13.79 19.59
C GLU A 217 4.24 14.24 20.12
N PHE A 218 5.01 14.96 19.30
CA PHE A 218 6.35 15.42 19.65
C PHE A 218 6.35 16.61 20.60
N ASP A 219 7.26 16.56 21.57
CA ASP A 219 7.34 17.56 22.65
C ASP A 219 7.78 18.95 22.12
N HIS A 220 8.57 19.00 21.04
CA HIS A 220 9.17 20.25 20.56
C HIS A 220 8.27 21.08 19.63
N ASN A 221 7.35 20.46 18.90
CA ASN A 221 6.54 21.14 17.88
C ASN A 221 5.09 20.65 17.77
N ALA A 222 4.65 19.72 18.65
CA ALA A 222 3.32 19.11 18.61
C ALA A 222 2.97 18.41 17.27
N MET A 223 3.98 18.05 16.46
CA MET A 223 3.80 17.22 15.28
C MET A 223 3.34 15.82 15.73
N ARG A 224 2.39 15.26 14.99
CA ARG A 224 1.88 13.91 15.23
C ARG A 224 2.44 12.95 14.21
N VAL A 225 2.93 11.83 14.70
CA VAL A 225 3.42 10.72 13.88
C VAL A 225 2.64 9.46 14.21
N ILE A 226 2.37 8.68 13.17
CA ILE A 226 1.69 7.39 13.28
C ILE A 226 2.76 6.32 13.22
N VAL A 227 2.75 5.40 14.18
CA VAL A 227 3.66 4.27 14.25
C VAL A 227 2.83 3.00 14.25
N SER A 228 3.24 1.99 13.49
CA SER A 228 2.55 0.70 13.41
C SER A 228 3.51 -0.43 13.72
N GLU A 229 3.30 -1.08 14.86
CA GLU A 229 4.14 -2.18 15.32
C GLU A 229 3.36 -3.49 15.30
N PHE A 230 4.04 -4.60 15.00
CA PHE A 230 3.45 -5.92 15.21
C PHE A 230 3.23 -6.12 16.69
N PHE A 231 1.99 -6.39 17.06
CA PHE A 231 1.62 -6.56 18.45
C PHE A 231 1.51 -8.05 18.78
N ASN A 232 2.24 -8.45 19.81
CA ASN A 232 2.08 -9.75 20.43
C ASN A 232 1.43 -9.55 21.81
N GLU A 233 0.19 -10.04 21.97
CA GLU A 233 -0.57 -9.89 23.23
C GLU A 233 0.13 -10.56 24.41
N ASP A 234 0.95 -11.58 24.14
CA ASP A 234 1.73 -12.30 25.14
C ASP A 234 3.07 -11.61 25.47
N ASP A 235 3.39 -10.47 24.87
CA ASP A 235 4.61 -9.73 25.18
C ASP A 235 4.39 -8.82 26.41
N PRO A 236 4.96 -9.15 27.58
CA PRO A 236 4.82 -8.36 28.79
C PRO A 236 5.60 -7.04 28.75
N HIS A 237 6.41 -6.81 27.70
CA HIS A 237 7.27 -5.63 27.53
C HIS A 237 6.66 -4.55 26.62
N MET A 238 5.53 -4.80 25.95
CA MET A 238 4.83 -3.78 25.17
C MET A 238 3.75 -3.08 26.01
N ASP A 239 4.15 -2.27 27.00
CA ASP A 239 3.21 -1.43 27.74
C ASP A 239 3.27 0.02 27.26
N HIS A 240 2.92 0.24 25.99
CA HIS A 240 2.84 1.55 25.35
C HIS A 240 1.62 2.36 25.85
N SER A 241 1.49 2.64 27.13
CA SER A 241 0.28 3.28 27.68
C SER A 241 0.07 4.71 27.15
N VAL A 242 -1.18 5.12 26.96
CA VAL A 242 -1.50 6.51 26.56
C VAL A 242 -0.97 7.47 27.63
N GLY A 243 -0.24 8.50 27.19
CA GLY A 243 0.47 9.46 28.04
C GLY A 243 1.91 9.05 28.37
N GLN A 244 2.35 7.85 28.00
CA GLN A 244 3.75 7.44 28.16
C GLN A 244 4.64 8.27 27.25
N ARG A 245 5.80 8.66 27.80
CA ARG A 245 6.86 9.34 27.08
C ARG A 245 7.73 8.32 26.37
N VAL A 246 7.95 8.52 25.08
CA VAL A 246 8.65 7.58 24.21
C VAL A 246 9.63 8.30 23.28
N GLY A 247 10.63 7.57 22.80
CA GLY A 247 11.55 8.02 21.76
C GLY A 247 11.15 7.43 20.42
N ILE A 248 11.13 8.25 19.38
CA ILE A 248 10.89 7.81 18.01
C ILE A 248 12.23 7.72 17.25
N THR A 249 12.50 6.53 16.73
CA THR A 249 13.67 6.22 15.90
C THR A 249 13.24 5.39 14.67
N TRP A 250 14.19 5.05 13.82
CA TRP A 250 14.00 4.15 12.68
C TRP A 250 15.36 3.55 12.29
N HIS A 251 15.33 2.50 11.48
CA HIS A 251 16.55 1.93 10.92
C HIS A 251 17.08 2.78 9.77
N GLU A 252 18.36 3.14 9.85
CA GLU A 252 19.05 3.90 8.81
C GLU A 252 18.91 3.25 7.43
N GLY A 253 18.49 4.03 6.43
CA GLY A 253 18.31 3.60 5.05
C GLY A 253 16.91 3.08 4.72
N TRP A 254 15.97 3.08 5.67
CA TRP A 254 14.55 2.81 5.40
C TRP A 254 13.79 4.09 5.00
N GLU A 255 14.37 5.26 5.26
CA GLU A 255 13.76 6.51 4.86
C GLU A 255 13.79 6.77 3.36
N VAL A 256 12.72 7.41 2.86
CA VAL A 256 12.68 7.99 1.53
C VAL A 256 12.90 9.49 1.66
N VAL A 257 13.89 10.02 0.95
CA VAL A 257 14.23 11.45 0.99
C VAL A 257 13.69 12.13 -0.26
N LEU A 258 12.97 13.23 -0.09
CA LEU A 258 12.45 14.08 -1.17
C LEU A 258 12.86 15.55 -0.96
N ASN A 259 12.84 16.34 -2.03
CA ASN A 259 13.00 17.79 -1.91
C ASN A 259 11.71 18.42 -1.34
N ASP A 260 11.86 19.51 -0.60
CA ASP A 260 10.72 20.24 -0.01
C ASP A 260 9.79 20.88 -1.08
N GLU A 261 10.25 20.98 -2.33
CA GLU A 261 9.53 21.63 -3.44
C GLU A 261 8.58 20.70 -4.23
N ASP A 262 8.58 19.38 -4.00
CA ASP A 262 7.87 18.37 -4.84
C ASP A 262 6.34 18.24 -4.55
N ASN A 263 5.63 19.34 -4.30
CA ASN A 263 4.18 19.39 -3.99
C ASN A 263 3.24 19.37 -5.23
#